data_AF-A0A4R4EVC9-F1
#
_entry.id   AF-A0A4R4EVC9-F1
#
_cell.length_a   1.000
_cell.length_b   1.000
_cell.length_c   1.000
_cell.angle_alpha   90.00
_cell.angle_beta   90.00
_cell.angle_gamma   90.00
#
_symmetry.space_group_name_H-M   'P 1'
#
loop_
_entity.id
_entity.type
_entity.pdbx_description
1 polymer ?
#
loop_
_entity_poly.entity_id
_entity_poly.type
_entity_poly.pdbx_seq_one_letter_code
_entity_poly.pdbx_strand_id
1 'polypeptide(L)'
;MKFDLFRRHDGALVVVPSHFADASPAPDAASLRFVRRVRMELGLLGDELVRDIGLHGYAVASGADEALLRNGPTDEVDTPA
;
A
#
# COMPACT_ATOMS: atom_id res chain seq x y z
N MET A 1 10.34 -4.83 2.17
CA MET A 1 9.88 -4.10 0.96
C MET A 1 9.20 -2.78 1.36
N LYS A 2 9.13 -1.76 0.49
CA LYS A 2 8.39 -0.50 0.75
C LYS A 2 7.03 -0.52 0.05
N PHE A 3 5.99 -0.10 0.77
CA PHE A 3 4.63 0.03 0.25
C PHE A 3 4.10 1.43 0.51
N ASP A 4 3.53 2.03 -0.53
CA ASP A 4 2.75 3.24 -0.45
C ASP A 4 1.30 2.88 -0.16
N LEU A 5 0.77 3.46 0.91
CA LEU A 5 -0.60 3.26 1.35
C LEU A 5 -1.45 4.43 0.87
N PHE A 6 -2.55 4.11 0.20
CA PHE A 6 -3.54 5.06 -0.27
C PHE A 6 -4.89 4.74 0.34
N ARG A 7 -5.72 5.76 0.54
CA ARG A 7 -7.11 5.61 0.94
C ARG A 7 -8.03 5.95 -0.21
N ARG A 8 -8.91 5.02 -0.54
CA ARG A 8 -9.97 5.23 -1.53
C ARG A 8 -11.17 5.97 -0.90
N HIS A 9 -12.06 6.51 -1.74
CA HIS A 9 -13.20 7.32 -1.29
C HIS A 9 -14.16 6.58 -0.35
N ASP A 10 -14.29 5.26 -0.49
CA ASP A 10 -15.08 4.37 0.38
C ASP A 10 -14.37 4.01 1.69
N GLY A 11 -13.16 4.51 1.90
CA GLY A 11 -12.35 4.28 3.09
C GLY A 11 -11.42 3.06 2.99
N ALA A 12 -11.46 2.29 1.90
CA ALA A 12 -10.61 1.13 1.72
C ALA A 12 -9.13 1.50 1.63
N LEU A 13 -8.26 0.67 2.23
CA LEU A 13 -6.81 0.85 2.20
C LEU A 13 -6.23 0.14 0.98
N VAL A 14 -5.65 0.91 0.07
CA VAL A 14 -4.97 0.40 -1.13
C VAL A 14 -3.47 0.40 -0.88
N VAL A 15 -2.83 -0.70 -1.21
CA VAL A 15 -1.41 -0.97 -0.99
C VAL A 15 -0.74 -1.09 -2.34
N VAL A 16 0.27 -0.26 -2.59
CA VAL A 16 1.03 -0.26 -3.83
C VAL A 16 2.50 -0.41 -3.46
N PRO A 17 3.25 -1.39 -3.98
CA PRO A 17 4.68 -1.43 -3.76
C PRO A 17 5.33 -0.18 -4.36
N SER A 18 6.20 0.50 -3.62
CA SER A 18 6.71 1.84 -3.99
C SER A 18 7.44 1.87 -5.34
N HIS A 19 7.98 0.74 -5.80
CA HIS A 19 8.60 0.63 -7.13
C HIS A 19 7.59 0.78 -8.27
N PHE A 20 6.30 0.52 -8.02
CA PHE A 20 5.22 0.66 -8.99
C PHE A 20 4.42 1.96 -8.82
N ALA A 21 4.66 2.75 -7.75
CA ALA A 21 3.90 3.95 -7.47
C ALA A 21 4.03 5.01 -8.58
N ASP A 22 5.23 5.16 -9.15
CA ASP A 22 5.47 6.08 -10.29
C ASP A 22 4.85 5.60 -11.61
N ALA A 23 4.51 4.31 -11.70
CA ALA A 23 3.94 3.68 -12.90
C ALA A 23 2.44 3.35 -12.75
N SER A 24 1.82 3.70 -11.62
CA SER A 24 0.58 3.05 -11.18
C SER A 24 -0.61 3.33 -12.11
N PRO A 25 -1.19 2.29 -12.75
CA PRO A 25 -2.47 2.37 -13.46
C PRO A 25 -3.61 2.06 -12.49
N ALA A 26 -3.55 2.57 -11.25
CA ALA A 26 -4.60 2.31 -10.27
C ALA A 26 -5.96 2.77 -10.84
N PRO A 27 -6.99 1.91 -10.85
CA PRO A 27 -8.32 2.35 -11.23
C PRO A 27 -8.71 3.49 -10.29
N ASP A 28 -9.02 4.63 -10.88
CA ASP A 28 -9.32 5.87 -10.17
C ASP A 28 -8.18 6.44 -9.32
N ALA A 29 -6.98 6.62 -9.90
CA ALA A 29 -5.90 7.40 -9.28
C ALA A 29 -6.37 8.78 -8.75
N ALA A 30 -7.37 9.40 -9.39
CA ALA A 30 -8.00 10.65 -8.92
C ALA A 30 -8.77 10.51 -7.59
N SER A 31 -9.15 9.29 -7.19
CA SER A 31 -9.92 8.98 -5.98
C SER A 31 -9.06 8.40 -4.85
N LEU A 32 -7.74 8.29 -5.06
CA LEU A 32 -6.79 7.74 -4.09
C LEU A 32 -6.04 8.86 -3.38
N ARG A 33 -6.18 8.93 -2.05
CA ARG A 33 -5.42 9.85 -1.20
C ARG A 33 -4.24 9.11 -0.60
N PHE A 34 -3.02 9.57 -0.87
CA PHE A 34 -1.84 9.06 -0.18
C PHE A 34 -1.97 9.23 1.34
N VAL A 35 -1.65 8.17 2.08
CA VAL A 35 -1.70 8.14 3.55
C VAL A 35 -0.30 8.21 4.11
N ARG A 36 0.54 7.21 3.78
CA ARG A 36 1.92 7.10 4.22
C ARG A 36 2.65 5.97 3.48
N ARG A 37 3.96 5.97 3.58
CA ARG A 37 4.82 4.85 3.16
C ARG A 37 5.16 3.98 4.35
N VAL A 38 5.11 2.67 4.18
CA VAL A 38 5.50 1.70 5.21
C VAL A 38 6.54 0.73 4.68
N ARG A 39 7.38 0.24 5.57
CA ARG A 39 8.30 -0.86 5.27
C ARG A 39 7.76 -2.15 5.88
N MET A 40 7.53 -3.16 5.05
CA MET A 40 7.01 -4.45 5.48
C MET A 40 7.68 -5.60 4.73
N GLU A 41 7.85 -6.73 5.41
CA GLU A 41 8.28 -7.98 4.78
C GLU A 41 7.07 -8.70 4.19
N LEU A 42 7.20 -9.19 2.94
CA LEU A 42 6.09 -9.84 2.23
C LEU A 42 5.56 -11.06 2.96
N GLY A 43 6.44 -11.82 3.64
CA GLY A 43 6.05 -13.00 4.43
C GLY A 43 5.25 -12.69 5.69
N LEU A 44 5.04 -11.41 6.04
CA LEU A 44 4.15 -10.99 7.13
C LEU A 44 2.74 -10.65 6.63
N LEU A 45 2.56 -10.52 5.32
CA LEU A 45 1.27 -10.23 4.70
C LEU A 45 0.57 -11.55 4.35
N GLY A 46 -0.76 -11.52 4.29
CA GLY A 46 -1.55 -12.64 3.82
C GLY A 46 -1.25 -12.99 2.36
N ASP A 47 -1.25 -14.29 2.04
CA ASP A 47 -0.95 -14.80 0.70
C ASP A 47 -1.84 -14.21 -0.39
N GLU A 48 -3.11 -13.94 -0.07
CA GLU A 48 -4.07 -13.33 -1.00
C GLU A 48 -3.66 -11.90 -1.36
N LEU A 49 -3.27 -11.08 -0.36
CA LEU A 49 -2.80 -9.73 -0.59
C LEU A 49 -1.52 -9.73 -1.43
N VAL A 50 -0.57 -10.61 -1.10
CA VAL A 50 0.70 -10.75 -1.83
C VAL A 50 0.44 -11.17 -3.28
N ARG A 51 -0.48 -12.11 -3.49
CA ARG A 51 -0.87 -12.56 -4.84
C ARG A 51 -1.47 -11.41 -5.65
N ASP A 52 -2.40 -10.66 -5.07
CA ASP A 52 -3.06 -9.55 -5.77
C ASP A 52 -2.07 -8.44 -6.13
N ILE A 53 -1.13 -8.12 -5.22
CA ILE A 53 0.00 -7.23 -5.51
C ILE A 53 0.82 -7.76 -6.69
N GLY A 54 1.11 -9.06 -6.72
CA GLY A 54 1.88 -9.67 -7.80
C GLY A 54 1.17 -9.66 -9.15
N LEU A 55 -0.16 -9.76 -9.16
CA LEU A 55 -0.97 -9.79 -10.38
C LEU A 55 -1.27 -8.38 -10.92
N HIS A 56 -1.52 -7.43 -10.03
CA HIS A 56 -2.06 -6.12 -10.39
C HIS A 56 -1.10 -4.96 -10.13
N GLY A 57 0.00 -5.20 -9.40
CA GLY A 57 0.89 -4.14 -8.92
C GLY A 57 0.32 -3.36 -7.73
N TYR A 58 -0.88 -3.71 -7.24
CA TYR A 58 -1.51 -3.17 -6.06
C TYR A 58 -2.49 -4.18 -5.45
N ALA A 59 -2.91 -3.97 -4.22
CA ALA A 59 -4.02 -4.71 -3.63
C ALA A 59 -4.82 -3.85 -2.66
N VAL A 60 -6.05 -4.28 -2.34
CA VAL A 60 -6.86 -3.65 -1.29
C VAL A 60 -6.67 -4.46 -0.02
N ALA A 61 -6.03 -3.85 0.98
CA ALA A 61 -5.87 -4.48 2.29
C ALA A 61 -7.20 -4.46 3.05
N SER A 62 -7.48 -5.56 3.75
CA SER A 62 -8.61 -5.70 4.65
C SER A 62 -8.22 -6.55 5.88
N GLY A 63 -9.03 -6.51 6.94
CA GLY A 63 -8.85 -7.36 8.12
C GLY A 63 -7.46 -7.26 8.76
N ALA A 64 -6.79 -8.40 8.93
CA ALA A 64 -5.50 -8.50 9.61
C ALA A 64 -4.38 -7.75 8.87
N ASP A 65 -4.36 -7.83 7.53
CA ASP A 65 -3.38 -7.13 6.71
C ASP A 65 -3.53 -5.61 6.83
N GLU A 66 -4.78 -5.13 6.81
CA GLU A 66 -5.05 -3.71 7.00
C GLU A 66 -4.56 -3.23 8.38
N ALA A 67 -4.86 -3.97 9.45
CA ALA A 67 -4.39 -3.65 10.79
C ALA A 67 -2.86 -3.67 10.88
N LEU A 68 -2.20 -4.64 10.25
CA LEU A 68 -0.75 -4.74 10.22
C LEU A 68 -0.12 -3.55 9.47
N LEU A 69 -0.66 -3.20 8.31
CA LEU A 69 -0.16 -2.08 7.51
C LEU A 69 -0.43 -0.72 8.15
N ARG A 70 -1.54 -0.56 8.89
CA ARG A 70 -1.85 0.64 9.68
C ARG A 70 -0.96 0.82 10.91
N ASN A 71 -0.42 -0.27 11.45
CA ASN A 71 0.48 -0.24 12.62
C ASN A 71 1.95 -0.48 12.26
N GLY A 72 2.23 -0.81 11.00
CA GLY A 72 3.57 -1.07 10.50
C GLY A 72 4.50 0.14 10.59
N PRO A 73 5.82 -0.09 10.62
CA PRO A 73 6.79 0.99 10.71
C PRO A 73 6.69 1.88 9.47
N THR A 74 6.44 3.16 9.71
CA THR A 74 6.47 4.19 8.67
C THR A 74 7.90 4.31 8.16
N ASP A 75 8.07 4.31 6.84
CA ASP A 75 9.32 4.73 6.24
C ASP A 75 9.34 6.26 6.35
N GLU A 76 10.08 6.82 7.30
CA GLU A 76 10.28 8.27 7.40
C GLU A 76 10.88 8.73 6.07
N VAL A 77 10.04 9.35 5.24
CA VAL A 77 10.52 10.07 4.07
C VAL A 77 11.20 11.31 4.62
N ASP A 78 12.52 11.29 4.64
CA ASP A 78 13.36 12.47 4.79
C ASP A 78 12.80 13.55 3.87
N THR A 79 12.12 14.52 4.47
CA THR A 79 11.52 15.64 3.76
C THR A 79 12.66 16.62 3.57
N PRO A 80 13.19 16.85 2.36
CA PRO A 80 14.20 17.90 2.20
C PRO A 80 13.57 19.23 2.63
N ALA A 81 14.27 19.90 3.54
CA ALA A 81 13.92 21.19 4.14
C ALA A 81 13.71 22.30 3.11
#